data_AF-A0A352AY56-F1
#
_entry.id   AF-A0A352AY56-F1
#
_cell.length_a   1.000
_cell.length_b   1.000
_cell.length_c   1.000
_cell.angle_alpha   90.00
_cell.angle_beta   90.00
_cell.angle_gamma   90.00
#
_symmetry.space_group_name_H-M   'P 1'
#
loop_
_entity.id
_entity.type
_entity.pdbx_description
1 polymer ?
#
loop_
_entity_poly.entity_id
_entity_poly.type
_entity_poly.pdbx_seq_one_letter_code
_entity_poly.pdbx_strand_id
1 'polypeptide(L)'
;MRRLFSILFFAGLTVGAVLLFRFTLQEALIDVDIEELARYNAPQSVSDTSKGQKLPLRADTEKTADQEPPQKIDTPTQETTPTFTQTKITDTKKEVNSPPPLTRPSLSATGALTVPGVVAVTNAERTAQGLSSLTLNTKLSNAAAAKLADMFAKQYFAHVGPDGTQPSYWVESAGYIYRLTGENLALGDFSGDTDLVTAWMNSPGHRANILKPEYTEIGVAVGKGMYDGRETWLAVQIFGKPLPNCSLPNKDTQALIATNQQTIKDRQAELTAQKEALDASEPKQGSAYKEKVDIYNALVAEYNTLIGETELLVSEYNVEVSGYNACIEG
;
A
#
# COMPACT_ATOMS: atom_id res chain seq x y z
N MET A 1 -51.35 37.77 -32.14
CA MET A 1 -51.37 36.67 -33.15
C MET A 1 -51.22 35.36 -32.39
N ARG A 2 -52.27 34.74 -31.82
CA ARG A 2 -53.34 33.89 -32.42
C ARG A 2 -52.84 32.79 -33.37
N ARG A 3 -52.89 31.54 -32.89
CA ARG A 3 -53.22 30.22 -33.51
C ARG A 3 -52.80 29.15 -32.47
N LEU A 4 -53.63 28.46 -31.68
CA LEU A 4 -54.86 27.67 -31.89
C LEU A 4 -54.71 26.57 -32.96
N PHE A 5 -54.50 25.33 -32.50
CA PHE A 5 -55.19 24.13 -33.01
C PHE A 5 -55.26 23.05 -31.90
N SER A 6 -56.48 22.58 -31.67
CA SER A 6 -56.87 21.44 -30.82
C SER A 6 -57.19 20.22 -31.70
N ILE A 7 -57.53 19.10 -31.02
CA ILE A 7 -58.25 17.86 -31.46
C ILE A 7 -57.31 16.63 -31.45
N LEU A 8 -57.63 15.44 -30.95
CA LEU A 8 -58.55 14.87 -29.92
C LEU A 8 -58.26 13.34 -29.91
N PHE A 9 -58.28 12.71 -28.73
CA PHE A 9 -58.58 11.28 -28.40
C PHE A 9 -58.03 10.10 -29.23
N PHE A 10 -57.39 9.12 -28.55
CA PHE A 10 -57.93 7.75 -28.40
C PHE A 10 -57.28 7.02 -27.20
N ALA A 11 -58.07 6.19 -26.55
CA ALA A 11 -57.79 5.42 -25.35
C ALA A 11 -56.98 4.14 -25.59
N GLY A 12 -56.38 3.56 -24.54
CA GLY A 12 -56.00 2.13 -24.53
C GLY A 12 -54.89 1.76 -23.54
N LEU A 13 -55.23 0.88 -22.59
CA LEU A 13 -54.38 0.20 -21.60
C LEU A 13 -53.00 -0.30 -22.13
N THR A 14 -51.99 -0.33 -21.25
CA THR A 14 -51.38 -1.59 -20.77
C THR A 14 -50.45 -1.35 -19.56
N VAL A 15 -50.35 -2.43 -18.78
CA VAL A 15 -49.72 -2.60 -17.46
C VAL A 15 -48.19 -2.64 -17.54
N GLY A 16 -47.51 -2.14 -16.50
CA GLY A 16 -46.24 -2.72 -16.03
C GLY A 16 -45.02 -1.81 -16.08
N ALA A 17 -44.62 -1.29 -14.92
CA ALA A 17 -43.23 -0.91 -14.64
C ALA A 17 -42.99 -1.01 -13.12
N VAL A 18 -42.52 -2.18 -12.68
CA VAL A 18 -41.90 -2.35 -11.36
C VAL A 18 -40.52 -1.70 -11.43
N LEU A 19 -40.29 -0.75 -10.53
CA LEU A 19 -39.04 -0.02 -10.37
C LEU A 19 -37.91 -0.99 -9.98
N LEU A 20 -37.00 -1.30 -10.91
CA LEU A 20 -35.74 -1.96 -10.60
C LEU A 20 -34.71 -0.90 -10.19
N PHE A 21 -34.43 -0.80 -8.89
CA PHE A 21 -33.24 -0.12 -8.41
C PHE A 21 -32.02 -1.01 -8.74
N ARG A 22 -31.28 -0.66 -9.78
CA ARG A 22 -29.95 -1.23 -10.05
C ARG A 22 -28.93 -0.48 -9.20
N PHE A 23 -28.37 -1.13 -8.19
CA PHE A 23 -27.09 -0.72 -7.60
C PHE A 23 -25.97 -1.22 -8.52
N THR A 24 -25.27 -0.31 -9.18
CA THR A 24 -23.98 -0.58 -9.82
C THR A 24 -22.88 -0.35 -8.80
N LEU A 25 -22.24 -1.43 -8.34
CA LEU A 25 -20.96 -1.35 -7.64
C LEU A 25 -19.84 -1.44 -8.68
N GLN A 26 -19.07 -0.36 -8.77
CA GLN A 26 -17.81 -0.26 -9.49
C GLN A 26 -16.76 -1.02 -8.68
N GLU A 27 -16.30 -2.17 -9.15
CA GLU A 27 -15.14 -2.84 -8.57
C GLU A 27 -13.86 -2.10 -8.95
N ALA A 28 -13.06 -1.77 -7.94
CA ALA A 28 -11.65 -1.43 -8.11
C ALA A 28 -10.88 -2.76 -8.15
N LEU A 29 -10.51 -3.19 -9.35
CA LEU A 29 -9.62 -4.32 -9.57
C LEU A 29 -8.19 -3.90 -9.20
N ILE A 30 -7.58 -4.61 -8.27
CA ILE A 30 -6.12 -4.69 -8.14
C ILE A 30 -5.73 -5.96 -8.89
N ASP A 31 -5.05 -5.78 -10.03
CA ASP A 31 -4.41 -6.86 -10.77
C ASP A 31 -3.36 -7.55 -9.88
N VAL A 32 -3.64 -8.79 -9.48
CA VAL A 32 -2.62 -9.74 -9.05
C VAL A 32 -2.72 -10.91 -10.02
N ASP A 33 -1.64 -11.15 -10.74
CA ASP A 33 -1.52 -12.18 -11.77
C ASP A 33 -1.62 -13.58 -11.13
N ILE A 34 -2.72 -14.30 -11.35
CA ILE A 34 -3.08 -15.58 -10.67
C ILE A 34 -2.41 -16.82 -11.31
N GLU A 35 -1.53 -16.68 -12.31
CA GLU A 35 -0.94 -17.85 -12.99
C GLU A 35 0.39 -18.39 -12.40
N GLU A 36 0.98 -17.76 -11.37
CA GLU A 36 2.29 -18.19 -10.82
C GLU A 36 2.26 -18.77 -9.38
N LEU A 37 1.14 -19.30 -8.90
CA LEU A 37 1.09 -19.97 -7.57
C LEU A 37 0.68 -21.45 -7.61
N ALA A 38 0.43 -22.03 -8.78
CA ALA A 38 0.01 -23.43 -8.92
C ALA A 38 1.16 -24.48 -8.85
N ARG A 39 2.30 -24.18 -8.22
CA ARG A 39 3.46 -25.11 -8.16
C ARG A 39 3.86 -25.61 -6.79
N TYR A 40 3.10 -25.33 -5.73
CA TYR A 40 3.44 -25.86 -4.41
C TYR A 40 2.26 -26.56 -3.76
N ASN A 41 2.04 -27.83 -4.12
CA ASN A 41 1.45 -28.82 -3.24
C ASN A 41 1.71 -30.25 -3.76
N ALA A 42 2.53 -31.01 -3.03
CA ALA A 42 2.57 -32.46 -3.10
C ALA A 42 2.49 -33.02 -1.67
N PRO A 43 1.50 -33.85 -1.31
CA PRO A 43 1.36 -34.40 0.03
C PRO A 43 2.27 -35.61 0.26
N GLN A 44 2.88 -35.68 1.45
CA GLN A 44 3.59 -36.85 1.96
C GLN A 44 2.65 -37.72 2.81
N SER A 45 2.70 -39.02 2.54
CA SER A 45 1.96 -40.12 3.16
C SER A 45 2.38 -40.39 4.61
N VAL A 46 1.41 -40.71 5.48
CA VAL A 46 1.68 -41.34 6.78
C VAL A 46 0.94 -42.67 6.88
N SER A 47 1.69 -43.69 7.27
CA SER A 47 1.36 -45.10 7.30
C SER A 47 0.61 -45.55 8.55
N ASP A 48 -0.34 -46.45 8.31
CA ASP A 48 -1.08 -47.32 9.23
C ASP A 48 -0.19 -48.22 10.11
N THR A 49 -0.64 -48.54 11.33
CA THR A 49 -0.47 -49.90 11.90
C THR A 49 -1.55 -50.18 12.95
N SER A 50 -2.41 -51.14 12.62
CA SER A 50 -3.32 -51.85 13.54
C SER A 50 -2.68 -53.12 14.14
N LYS A 51 -3.13 -53.51 15.34
CA LYS A 51 -3.11 -54.91 15.83
C LYS A 51 -4.38 -55.18 16.61
N GLY A 52 -5.09 -56.25 16.22
CA GLY A 52 -6.43 -56.58 16.72
C GLY A 52 -6.49 -57.65 17.80
N GLN A 53 -7.73 -58.02 18.15
CA GLN A 53 -8.07 -59.30 18.75
C GLN A 53 -9.55 -59.65 18.51
N LYS A 54 -9.85 -60.96 18.46
CA LYS A 54 -11.02 -61.62 17.84
C LYS A 54 -11.94 -62.29 18.88
N LEU A 55 -13.25 -62.30 18.55
CA LEU A 55 -14.34 -63.28 18.86
C LEU A 55 -14.93 -63.39 20.29
N PRO A 56 -16.19 -63.90 20.48
CA PRO A 56 -17.01 -64.72 19.56
C PRO A 56 -18.51 -64.34 19.36
N LEU A 57 -19.14 -65.05 18.42
CA LEU A 57 -20.58 -65.03 18.05
C LEU A 57 -21.53 -65.51 19.16
N ARG A 58 -22.73 -64.90 19.26
CA ARG A 58 -24.02 -65.65 19.22
C ARG A 58 -25.29 -64.77 19.14
N ALA A 59 -26.20 -65.29 18.31
CA ALA A 59 -27.67 -65.35 18.42
C ALA A 59 -28.53 -64.12 18.11
N ASP A 60 -29.35 -64.32 17.08
CA ASP A 60 -30.52 -63.54 16.69
C ASP A 60 -31.50 -63.35 17.86
N THR A 61 -31.96 -62.11 18.05
CA THR A 61 -33.30 -61.83 18.56
C THR A 61 -33.81 -60.57 17.87
N GLU A 62 -34.80 -60.78 17.01
CA GLU A 62 -35.70 -59.79 16.45
C GLU A 62 -36.36 -59.01 17.60
N LYS A 63 -36.04 -57.71 17.74
CA LYS A 63 -36.67 -56.81 18.71
C LYS A 63 -36.83 -55.43 18.10
N THR A 64 -38.10 -55.13 17.79
CA THR A 64 -38.78 -53.83 17.69
C THR A 64 -37.92 -52.58 17.53
N ALA A 65 -38.20 -51.85 16.44
CA ALA A 65 -37.75 -50.50 16.16
C ALA A 65 -37.94 -49.54 17.36
N ASP A 66 -36.89 -49.35 18.14
CA ASP A 66 -36.74 -48.22 19.05
C ASP A 66 -36.38 -47.00 18.20
N GLN A 67 -37.22 -45.96 18.28
CA GLN A 67 -36.97 -44.66 17.67
C GLN A 67 -35.78 -44.00 18.36
N GLU A 68 -34.61 -43.99 17.70
CA GLU A 68 -33.42 -43.25 18.10
C GLU A 68 -33.77 -41.75 18.25
N PRO A 69 -33.30 -41.05 19.31
CA PRO A 69 -33.64 -39.65 19.54
C PRO A 69 -33.24 -38.76 18.34
N PRO A 70 -34.00 -37.69 18.04
CA PRO A 70 -33.76 -36.84 16.88
C PRO A 70 -32.37 -36.21 16.95
N GLN A 71 -31.60 -36.33 15.86
CA GLN A 71 -30.27 -35.74 15.77
C GLN A 71 -30.33 -34.20 15.79
N LYS A 72 -29.40 -33.59 16.54
CA LYS A 72 -29.24 -32.13 16.62
C LYS A 72 -28.53 -31.63 15.35
N ILE A 73 -29.18 -30.67 14.67
CA ILE A 73 -28.61 -29.93 13.55
C ILE A 73 -27.94 -28.68 14.13
N ASP A 74 -26.66 -28.48 13.84
CA ASP A 74 -25.90 -27.33 14.34
C ASP A 74 -26.19 -26.06 13.52
N THR A 75 -25.75 -24.91 14.03
CA THR A 75 -25.95 -23.61 13.36
C THR A 75 -24.60 -22.92 13.23
N PRO A 76 -24.29 -22.30 12.07
CA PRO A 76 -23.10 -21.47 11.92
C PRO A 76 -23.06 -20.37 12.99
N THR A 77 -21.88 -20.12 13.55
CA THR A 77 -21.72 -19.22 14.71
C THR A 77 -21.75 -17.74 14.31
N GLN A 78 -21.44 -17.43 13.05
CA GLN A 78 -21.56 -16.10 12.45
C GLN A 78 -21.95 -16.23 10.98
N GLU A 79 -22.79 -15.32 10.47
CA GLU A 79 -23.13 -15.26 9.04
C GLU A 79 -22.19 -14.35 8.23
N THR A 80 -21.34 -13.58 8.92
CA THR A 80 -20.52 -12.53 8.30
C THR A 80 -19.06 -12.93 8.23
N THR A 81 -18.46 -12.78 7.05
CA THR A 81 -17.01 -12.98 6.85
C THR A 81 -16.21 -11.94 7.65
N PRO A 82 -15.14 -12.34 8.37
CA PRO A 82 -14.24 -11.40 9.03
C PRO A 82 -13.62 -10.42 8.02
N THR A 83 -13.74 -9.13 8.29
CA THR A 83 -13.22 -8.05 7.44
C THR A 83 -12.15 -7.24 8.15
N PHE A 84 -11.17 -6.75 7.39
CA PHE A 84 -10.22 -5.76 7.87
C PHE A 84 -10.93 -4.53 8.46
N THR A 85 -10.48 -4.07 9.62
CA THR A 85 -10.90 -2.78 10.19
C THR A 85 -9.93 -1.66 9.83
N GLN A 86 -8.69 -1.99 9.47
CA GLN A 86 -7.73 -1.11 8.80
C GLN A 86 -7.30 -1.75 7.47
N THR A 87 -7.94 -1.33 6.36
CA THR A 87 -7.59 -1.80 5.01
C THR A 87 -6.49 -0.99 4.34
N LYS A 88 -6.18 0.21 4.84
CA LYS A 88 -5.31 1.16 4.13
C LYS A 88 -4.02 1.39 4.88
N ILE A 89 -2.94 0.87 4.32
CA ILE A 89 -1.60 1.41 4.56
C ILE A 89 -1.64 2.86 4.08
N THR A 90 -1.36 3.80 4.98
CA THR A 90 -1.33 5.22 4.62
C THR A 90 -0.23 5.41 3.59
N ASP A 91 -0.61 5.90 2.41
CA ASP A 91 0.38 6.23 1.39
C ASP A 91 1.25 7.36 1.95
N THR A 92 2.56 7.15 1.97
CA THR A 92 3.47 8.16 2.51
C THR A 92 3.44 9.33 1.55
N LYS A 93 2.76 10.43 1.92
CA LYS A 93 2.76 11.65 1.13
C LYS A 93 4.19 12.15 0.99
N LYS A 94 4.80 11.86 -0.16
CA LYS A 94 6.10 12.41 -0.54
C LYS A 94 5.93 13.89 -0.83
N GLU A 95 6.72 14.71 -0.16
CA GLU A 95 6.77 16.15 -0.41
C GLU A 95 8.13 16.53 -1.02
N VAL A 96 8.08 17.37 -2.05
CA VAL A 96 9.24 17.85 -2.80
C VAL A 96 9.21 19.38 -2.78
N ASN A 97 10.24 20.01 -2.20
CA ASN A 97 10.34 21.48 -2.10
C ASN A 97 11.45 22.05 -2.99
N SER A 98 11.06 22.78 -4.03
CA SER A 98 11.97 23.32 -5.05
C SER A 98 11.69 24.81 -5.29
N PRO A 99 12.25 25.73 -4.48
CA PRO A 99 12.10 27.18 -4.66
C PRO A 99 12.76 27.66 -5.95
N PRO A 100 12.27 28.72 -6.62
CA PRO A 100 12.81 29.17 -7.91
C PRO A 100 14.35 29.25 -7.94
N PRO A 101 15.02 28.72 -8.98
CA PRO A 101 16.48 28.63 -9.01
C PRO A 101 17.18 29.99 -8.82
N LEU A 102 18.28 30.01 -8.05
CA LEU A 102 19.05 31.22 -7.81
C LEU A 102 20.07 31.47 -8.92
N THR A 103 20.02 32.62 -9.56
CA THR A 103 21.04 33.06 -10.53
C THR A 103 21.77 34.30 -10.03
N ARG A 104 23.09 34.34 -10.15
CA ARG A 104 23.88 35.56 -9.96
C ARG A 104 24.55 36.02 -11.26
N PRO A 105 24.68 37.34 -11.49
CA PRO A 105 25.48 37.87 -12.58
C PRO A 105 26.92 37.36 -12.51
N SER A 106 27.52 37.13 -13.68
CA SER A 106 28.92 36.77 -13.74
C SER A 106 29.78 37.97 -13.37
N LEU A 107 30.61 37.77 -12.35
CA LEU A 107 31.68 38.66 -11.94
C LEU A 107 32.93 37.79 -11.87
N SER A 108 34.11 38.36 -12.11
CA SER A 108 35.39 37.63 -12.05
C SER A 108 35.76 37.17 -10.62
N ALA A 109 34.89 36.43 -9.95
CA ALA A 109 35.15 35.82 -8.67
C ALA A 109 36.00 34.57 -8.90
N THR A 110 37.16 34.51 -8.25
CA THR A 110 38.11 33.40 -8.32
C THR A 110 37.86 32.36 -7.22
N GLY A 111 36.66 32.36 -6.63
CA GLY A 111 36.29 31.47 -5.53
C GLY A 111 36.21 30.01 -5.96
N ALA A 112 36.63 29.13 -5.06
CA ALA A 112 36.40 27.70 -5.18
C ALA A 112 35.22 27.30 -4.29
N LEU A 113 34.32 26.48 -4.83
CA LEU A 113 33.28 25.82 -4.04
C LEU A 113 33.71 24.41 -3.71
N THR A 114 33.40 23.97 -2.48
CA THR A 114 33.68 22.62 -2.02
C THR A 114 32.44 22.02 -1.36
N VAL A 115 32.18 20.74 -1.61
CA VAL A 115 31.08 20.02 -0.95
C VAL A 115 31.18 20.11 0.59
N PRO A 116 32.33 19.83 1.23
CA PRO A 116 32.44 19.93 2.69
C PRO A 116 32.19 21.35 3.22
N GLY A 117 32.68 22.39 2.53
CA GLY A 117 32.51 23.77 2.97
C GLY A 117 31.05 24.24 2.84
N VAL A 118 30.36 23.92 1.75
CA VAL A 118 28.92 24.22 1.61
C VAL A 118 28.10 23.55 2.72
N VAL A 119 28.38 22.28 3.02
CA VAL A 119 27.71 21.56 4.12
C VAL A 119 28.01 22.20 5.48
N ALA A 120 29.27 22.54 5.73
CA ALA A 120 29.69 23.16 7.00
C ALA A 120 29.00 24.52 7.22
N VAL A 121 28.97 25.39 6.21
CA VAL A 121 28.30 26.70 6.32
C VAL A 121 26.79 26.53 6.45
N THR A 122 26.18 25.60 5.71
CA THR A 122 24.74 25.29 5.86
C THR A 122 24.40 24.86 7.28
N ASN A 123 25.22 24.00 7.89
CA ASN A 123 25.04 23.58 9.28
C ASN A 123 25.30 24.70 10.29
N ALA A 124 26.24 25.61 10.01
CA ALA A 124 26.43 26.81 10.82
C ALA A 124 25.18 27.71 10.83
N GLU A 125 24.54 27.93 9.67
CA GLU A 125 23.27 28.65 9.57
C GLU A 125 22.14 27.97 10.37
N ARG A 126 22.04 26.64 10.28
CA ARG A 126 21.03 25.87 11.03
C ARG A 126 21.24 25.95 12.54
N THR A 127 22.47 25.72 13.00
CA THR A 127 22.81 25.78 14.43
C THR A 127 22.62 27.17 15.02
N ALA A 128 22.89 28.23 14.25
CA ALA A 128 22.61 29.61 14.66
C ALA A 128 21.11 29.88 14.87
N GLN A 129 20.22 29.06 14.29
CA GLN A 129 18.76 29.11 14.48
C GLN A 129 18.25 28.05 15.48
N GLY A 130 19.14 27.37 16.21
CA GLY A 130 18.77 26.33 17.17
C GLY A 130 18.32 25.01 16.54
N LEU A 131 18.60 24.80 15.25
CA LEU A 131 18.27 23.57 14.53
C LEU A 131 19.44 22.59 14.56
N SER A 132 19.12 21.29 14.53
CA SER A 132 20.12 20.23 14.39
C SER A 132 20.87 20.34 13.06
N SER A 133 22.17 20.04 13.10
CA SER A 133 22.98 19.87 11.89
C SER A 133 22.49 18.71 11.04
N LEU A 134 22.57 18.86 9.73
CA LEU A 134 22.27 17.82 8.74
C LEU A 134 23.45 16.90 8.57
N THR A 135 23.17 15.60 8.44
CA THR A 135 24.16 14.58 8.13
C THR A 135 24.36 14.46 6.63
N LEU A 136 25.61 14.50 6.15
CA LEU A 136 25.92 14.27 4.74
C LEU A 136 25.59 12.82 4.36
N ASN A 137 24.70 12.64 3.38
CA ASN A 137 24.24 11.35 2.92
C ASN A 137 24.77 11.08 1.49
N THR A 138 25.42 9.92 1.30
CA THR A 138 26.03 9.56 0.01
C THR A 138 25.01 9.42 -1.11
N LYS A 139 23.81 8.89 -0.84
CA LYS A 139 22.76 8.75 -1.86
C LYS A 139 22.26 10.11 -2.34
N LEU A 140 21.99 11.02 -1.41
CA LEU A 140 21.62 12.40 -1.77
C LEU A 140 22.75 13.13 -2.50
N SER A 141 24.02 12.86 -2.15
CA SER A 141 25.17 13.44 -2.85
C SER A 141 25.29 12.91 -4.28
N ASN A 142 25.02 11.61 -4.50
CA ASN A 142 24.95 11.03 -5.83
C ASN A 142 23.80 11.62 -6.66
N ALA A 143 22.62 11.83 -6.05
CA ALA A 143 21.50 12.51 -6.70
C ALA A 143 21.87 13.94 -7.12
N ALA A 144 22.51 14.71 -6.22
CA ALA A 144 22.96 16.07 -6.50
C ALA A 144 24.00 16.11 -7.63
N ALA A 145 24.94 15.18 -7.64
CA ALA A 145 25.97 15.07 -8.68
C ALA A 145 25.36 14.70 -10.04
N ALA A 146 24.39 13.78 -10.08
CA ALA A 146 23.69 13.40 -11.29
C ALA A 146 22.88 14.57 -11.87
N LYS A 147 22.14 15.30 -11.03
CA LYS A 147 21.41 16.51 -11.42
C LYS A 147 22.35 17.60 -11.96
N LEU A 148 23.48 17.83 -11.29
CA LEU A 148 24.49 18.81 -11.72
C LEU A 148 25.07 18.44 -13.09
N ALA A 149 25.44 17.17 -13.28
CA ALA A 149 25.96 16.67 -14.55
C ALA A 149 24.92 16.81 -15.68
N ASP A 150 23.65 16.53 -15.41
CA ASP A 150 22.56 16.66 -16.38
C ASP A 150 22.34 18.12 -16.81
N MET A 151 22.35 19.06 -15.85
CA MET A 151 22.25 20.51 -16.15
C MET A 151 23.39 21.01 -17.04
N PHE A 152 24.63 20.56 -16.79
CA PHE A 152 25.75 20.86 -17.68
C PHE A 152 25.61 20.17 -19.05
N ALA A 153 25.28 18.89 -19.09
CA ALA A 153 25.23 18.13 -20.34
C ALA A 153 24.14 18.65 -21.29
N LYS A 154 22.98 19.02 -20.74
CA LYS A 154 21.82 19.51 -21.51
C LYS A 154 21.71 21.03 -21.54
N GLN A 155 22.66 21.76 -20.95
CA GLN A 155 22.74 23.22 -20.95
C GLN A 155 21.43 23.89 -20.49
N TYR A 156 20.91 23.48 -19.33
CA TYR A 156 19.72 24.07 -18.72
C TYR A 156 19.90 24.31 -17.22
N PHE A 157 19.12 25.24 -16.67
CA PHE A 157 19.12 25.55 -15.24
C PHE A 157 17.70 25.68 -14.72
N ALA A 158 17.15 24.54 -14.30
CA ALA A 158 15.80 24.42 -13.74
C ALA A 158 15.69 23.17 -12.86
N HIS A 159 14.71 23.15 -11.97
CA HIS A 159 14.38 21.96 -11.17
C HIS A 159 13.90 20.79 -12.04
N VAL A 160 12.96 21.07 -12.94
CA VAL A 160 12.44 20.09 -13.89
C VAL A 160 13.32 20.10 -15.14
N GLY A 161 13.74 18.91 -15.58
CA GLY A 161 14.52 18.73 -16.80
C GLY A 161 13.71 19.10 -18.05
N PRO A 162 14.38 19.41 -19.18
CA PRO A 162 13.71 19.72 -20.45
C PRO A 162 12.89 18.54 -21.00
N ASP A 163 13.18 17.31 -20.57
CA ASP A 163 12.45 16.07 -20.85
C ASP A 163 11.32 15.79 -19.83
N GLY A 164 11.06 16.71 -18.90
CA GLY A 164 10.06 16.56 -17.84
C GLY A 164 10.55 15.82 -16.59
N THR A 165 11.84 15.47 -16.51
CA THR A 165 12.43 14.80 -15.34
C THR A 165 12.22 15.63 -14.08
N GLN A 166 11.51 15.07 -13.10
CA GLN A 166 11.17 15.74 -11.84
C GLN A 166 12.34 15.71 -10.83
N PRO A 167 12.42 16.63 -9.85
CA PRO A 167 13.45 16.58 -8.81
C PRO A 167 13.48 15.27 -8.03
N SER A 168 12.30 14.69 -7.77
CA SER A 168 12.14 13.40 -7.08
C SER A 168 12.89 12.25 -7.77
N TYR A 169 12.97 12.29 -9.11
CA TYR A 169 13.62 11.24 -9.90
C TYR A 169 15.08 11.03 -9.51
N TRP A 170 15.84 12.10 -9.27
CA TRP A 170 17.26 12.00 -8.94
C TRP A 170 17.48 11.33 -7.59
N VAL A 171 16.62 11.66 -6.63
CA VAL A 171 16.64 11.13 -5.26
C VAL A 171 16.25 9.64 -5.27
N GLU A 172 15.19 9.30 -5.99
CA GLU A 172 14.69 7.93 -6.12
C GLU A 172 15.66 7.03 -6.90
N SER A 173 16.23 7.54 -7.99
CA SER A 173 17.23 6.82 -8.80
C SER A 173 18.52 6.55 -8.05
N ALA A 174 18.87 7.41 -7.06
CA ALA A 174 19.98 7.17 -6.14
C ALA A 174 19.63 6.16 -5.02
N GLY A 175 18.42 5.61 -5.01
CA GLY A 175 17.94 4.65 -4.02
C GLY A 175 17.67 5.26 -2.64
N TYR A 176 17.44 6.57 -2.56
CA TYR A 176 17.08 7.26 -1.33
C TYR A 176 15.56 7.23 -1.14
N ILE A 177 15.09 6.60 -0.06
CA ILE A 177 13.68 6.47 0.26
C ILE A 177 13.34 7.52 1.31
N TYR A 178 12.35 8.38 1.04
CA TYR A 178 12.11 9.59 1.82
C TYR A 178 10.63 9.88 2.07
N ARG A 179 10.35 10.59 3.17
CA ARG A 179 9.07 11.28 3.40
C ARG A 179 9.06 12.66 2.76
N LEU A 180 10.19 13.35 2.86
CA LEU A 180 10.33 14.74 2.45
C LEU A 180 11.71 14.95 1.82
N THR A 181 11.73 15.66 0.70
CA THR A 181 12.98 16.12 0.06
C THR A 181 12.84 17.57 -0.40
N GLY A 182 13.95 18.25 -0.57
CA GLY A 182 13.99 19.60 -1.14
C GLY A 182 15.26 19.82 -1.93
N GLU A 183 15.21 20.75 -2.88
CA GLU A 183 16.33 21.07 -3.76
C GLU A 183 16.56 22.59 -3.80
N ASN A 184 17.77 23.01 -3.49
CA ASN A 184 18.27 24.35 -3.76
C ASN A 184 19.23 24.30 -4.94
N LEU A 185 19.03 25.20 -5.91
CA LEU A 185 19.88 25.33 -7.09
C LEU A 185 20.54 26.72 -7.11
N ALA A 186 21.80 26.79 -7.52
CA ALA A 186 22.47 28.05 -7.77
C ALA A 186 23.33 28.00 -9.04
N LEU A 187 23.28 29.07 -9.83
CA LEU A 187 24.13 29.29 -10.99
C LEU A 187 24.76 30.69 -10.93
N GLY A 188 26.04 30.77 -11.19
CA GLY A 188 26.78 32.03 -11.30
C GLY A 188 28.12 31.96 -10.61
N ASP A 189 28.76 33.12 -10.46
CA ASP A 189 30.07 33.21 -9.83
C ASP A 189 29.92 33.48 -8.34
N PHE A 190 30.56 32.63 -7.52
CA PHE A 190 30.59 32.72 -6.06
C PHE A 190 32.04 32.88 -5.60
N SER A 191 32.27 33.74 -4.61
CA SER A 191 33.63 33.93 -4.06
C SER A 191 34.07 32.81 -3.12
N GLY A 192 33.17 31.91 -2.74
CA GLY A 192 33.42 30.73 -1.92
C GLY A 192 32.14 30.18 -1.29
N ASP A 193 32.28 29.14 -0.48
CA ASP A 193 31.17 28.40 0.14
C ASP A 193 30.26 29.31 0.98
N THR A 194 30.84 30.24 1.75
CA THR A 194 30.08 31.21 2.57
C THR A 194 29.23 32.15 1.71
N ASP A 195 29.76 32.62 0.57
CA ASP A 195 29.05 33.53 -0.33
C ASP A 195 27.87 32.82 -1.01
N LEU A 196 28.05 31.55 -1.42
CA LEU A 196 26.97 30.72 -1.95
C LEU A 196 25.85 30.51 -0.93
N VAL A 197 26.17 30.06 0.28
CA VAL A 197 25.15 29.79 1.30
C VAL A 197 24.48 31.09 1.76
N THR A 198 25.23 32.19 1.87
CA THR A 198 24.64 33.52 2.16
C THR A 198 23.64 33.93 1.08
N ALA A 199 23.95 33.69 -0.20
CA ALA A 199 23.03 33.98 -1.29
C ALA A 199 21.71 33.19 -1.17
N TRP A 200 21.78 31.89 -0.84
CA TRP A 200 20.59 31.11 -0.53
C TRP A 200 19.84 31.61 0.70
N MET A 201 20.55 31.98 1.78
CA MET A 201 19.93 32.49 3.00
C MET A 201 19.24 33.83 2.83
N ASN A 202 19.66 34.63 1.85
CA ASN A 202 19.01 35.89 1.46
C ASN A 202 17.79 35.69 0.54
N SER A 203 17.59 34.47 0.03
CA SER A 203 16.43 34.12 -0.80
C SER A 203 15.39 33.37 0.04
N PRO A 204 14.16 33.90 0.22
CA PRO A 204 13.17 33.31 1.12
C PRO A 204 12.89 31.81 0.91
N GLY A 205 12.72 31.36 -0.34
CA GLY A 205 12.47 29.95 -0.65
C GLY A 205 13.65 29.02 -0.34
N HIS A 206 14.87 29.41 -0.73
CA HIS A 206 16.09 28.64 -0.45
C HIS A 206 16.41 28.60 1.05
N ARG A 207 16.22 29.73 1.74
CA ARG A 207 16.32 29.85 3.21
C ARG A 207 15.33 28.90 3.90
N ALA A 208 14.08 28.84 3.41
CA ALA A 208 13.07 27.95 3.98
C ALA A 208 13.50 26.49 3.89
N ASN A 209 14.15 26.07 2.80
CA ASN A 209 14.74 24.73 2.69
C ASN A 209 15.88 24.51 3.70
N ILE A 210 16.85 25.43 3.77
CA ILE A 210 18.01 25.33 4.68
C ILE A 210 17.55 25.23 6.14
N LEU A 211 16.53 26.00 6.53
CA LEU A 211 16.03 26.10 7.89
C LEU A 211 14.82 25.20 8.18
N LYS A 212 14.44 24.30 7.27
CA LYS A 212 13.32 23.37 7.53
C LYS A 212 13.72 22.38 8.64
N PRO A 213 13.03 22.37 9.80
CA PRO A 213 13.41 21.50 10.93
C PRO A 213 13.33 20.00 10.64
N GLU A 214 12.45 19.60 9.72
CA GLU A 214 12.17 18.20 9.40
C GLU A 214 13.29 17.52 8.62
N TYR A 215 14.12 18.28 7.89
CA TYR A 215 15.28 17.69 7.22
C TYR A 215 16.34 17.25 8.23
N THR A 216 16.85 16.04 8.02
CA THR A 216 17.90 15.43 8.85
C THR A 216 19.16 15.11 8.06
N GLU A 217 19.06 15.04 6.73
CA GLU A 217 20.16 14.66 5.85
C GLU A 217 20.31 15.65 4.68
N ILE A 218 21.52 15.71 4.13
CA ILE A 218 21.88 16.59 3.02
C ILE A 218 22.78 15.86 2.01
N GLY A 219 22.66 16.20 0.74
CA GLY A 219 23.62 15.90 -0.31
C GLY A 219 23.95 17.18 -1.07
N VAL A 220 25.21 17.36 -1.46
CA VAL A 220 25.65 18.56 -2.18
C VAL A 220 26.54 18.16 -3.35
N ALA A 221 26.36 18.82 -4.49
CA ALA A 221 27.29 18.81 -5.59
C ALA A 221 27.56 20.24 -6.03
N VAL A 222 28.83 20.55 -6.28
CA VAL A 222 29.28 21.83 -6.84
C VAL A 222 30.23 21.52 -7.99
N GLY A 223 30.13 22.28 -9.08
CA GLY A 223 30.95 22.08 -10.25
C GLY A 223 31.12 23.34 -11.06
N LYS A 224 32.32 23.55 -11.58
CA LYS A 224 32.62 24.63 -12.51
C LYS A 224 32.74 24.06 -13.92
N GLY A 225 32.08 24.67 -14.88
CA GLY A 225 32.07 24.16 -16.26
C GLY A 225 31.47 25.16 -17.24
N MET A 226 31.52 24.81 -18.53
CA MET A 226 30.90 25.63 -19.58
C MET A 226 29.38 25.51 -19.54
N TYR A 227 28.73 26.65 -19.40
CA TYR A 227 27.28 26.82 -19.46
C TYR A 227 26.98 28.09 -20.26
N ASP A 228 26.15 27.97 -21.29
CA ASP A 228 25.73 29.11 -22.13
C ASP A 228 26.91 29.95 -22.63
N GLY A 229 27.94 29.27 -23.14
CA GLY A 229 29.13 29.90 -23.73
C GLY A 229 30.11 30.54 -22.73
N ARG A 230 29.94 30.34 -21.42
CA ARG A 230 30.88 30.81 -20.39
C ARG A 230 31.18 29.78 -19.32
N GLU A 231 32.36 29.86 -18.71
CA GLU A 231 32.70 29.06 -17.54
C GLU A 231 32.00 29.64 -16.30
N THR A 232 31.20 28.85 -15.59
CA THR A 232 30.42 29.28 -14.42
C THR A 232 30.37 28.18 -13.37
N TRP A 233 30.07 28.54 -12.12
CA TRP A 233 29.68 27.54 -11.13
C TRP A 233 28.20 27.18 -11.23
N LEU A 234 27.93 25.90 -11.01
CA LEU A 234 26.64 25.34 -10.64
C LEU A 234 26.76 24.68 -9.27
N ALA A 235 25.72 24.84 -8.45
CA ALA A 235 25.58 24.17 -7.16
C ALA A 235 24.19 23.55 -7.03
N VAL A 236 24.16 22.32 -6.54
CA VAL A 236 22.95 21.55 -6.22
C VAL A 236 23.04 21.14 -4.76
N GLN A 237 22.03 21.50 -3.98
CA GLN A 237 21.90 21.12 -2.58
C GLN A 237 20.56 20.40 -2.41
N ILE A 238 20.60 19.12 -2.04
CA ILE A 238 19.43 18.28 -1.83
C ILE A 238 19.30 17.96 -0.35
N PHE A 239 18.11 18.14 0.20
CA PHE A 239 17.76 17.82 1.58
C PHE A 239 16.89 16.58 1.65
N GLY A 240 16.97 15.85 2.75
CA GLY A 240 16.17 14.64 2.97
C GLY A 240 15.73 14.46 4.41
N LYS A 241 14.48 13.99 4.56
CA LYS A 241 14.01 13.24 5.71
C LYS A 241 13.78 11.80 5.21
N PRO A 242 14.62 10.83 5.62
CA PRO A 242 14.45 9.47 5.17
C PRO A 242 13.11 8.93 5.66
N LEU A 243 12.56 7.97 4.92
CA LEU A 243 11.46 7.17 5.46
C LEU A 243 12.02 6.41 6.67
N PRO A 244 11.36 6.43 7.83
CA PRO A 244 11.77 5.58 8.94
C PRO A 244 11.79 4.11 8.48
N ASN A 245 12.72 3.33 9.02
CA ASN A 245 12.81 1.88 8.76
C ASN A 245 11.64 1.18 9.46
N CYS A 246 10.44 1.35 8.93
CA CYS A 246 9.21 0.76 9.42
C CYS A 246 9.05 -0.64 8.84
N SER A 247 8.75 -1.62 9.69
CA SER A 247 8.37 -2.95 9.24
C SER A 247 7.06 -2.86 8.45
N LEU A 248 7.09 -3.27 7.19
CA LEU A 248 5.89 -3.35 6.36
C LEU A 248 4.97 -4.47 6.88
N PRO A 249 3.64 -4.32 6.80
CA PRO A 249 2.71 -5.42 7.05
C PRO A 249 2.99 -6.62 6.14
N ASN A 250 2.80 -7.82 6.68
CA ASN A 250 3.13 -9.06 5.99
C ASN A 250 2.16 -9.34 4.83
N LYS A 251 2.69 -9.36 3.60
CA LYS A 251 1.90 -9.63 2.39
C LYS A 251 1.37 -11.05 2.32
N ASP A 252 2.08 -12.02 2.88
CA ASP A 252 1.63 -13.42 2.91
C ASP A 252 0.44 -13.56 3.84
N THR A 253 0.46 -12.89 4.99
CA THR A 253 -0.69 -12.80 5.91
C THR A 253 -1.90 -12.15 5.21
N GLN A 254 -1.68 -11.05 4.47
CA GLN A 254 -2.74 -10.40 3.70
C GLN A 254 -3.37 -11.34 2.65
N ALA A 255 -2.53 -12.07 1.90
CA ALA A 255 -2.98 -13.00 0.87
C ALA A 255 -3.71 -14.22 1.48
N LEU A 256 -3.24 -14.72 2.62
CA LEU A 256 -3.91 -15.79 3.35
C LEU A 256 -5.29 -15.36 3.85
N ILE A 257 -5.42 -14.15 4.40
CA ILE A 257 -6.72 -13.60 4.80
C ILE A 257 -7.67 -13.53 3.61
N ALA A 258 -7.22 -13.03 2.46
CA ALA A 258 -8.06 -12.96 1.25
C ALA A 258 -8.51 -14.36 0.80
N THR A 259 -7.61 -15.34 0.86
CA THR A 259 -7.91 -16.75 0.54
C THR A 259 -8.96 -17.33 1.49
N ASN A 260 -8.80 -17.11 2.80
CA ASN A 260 -9.75 -17.57 3.79
C ASN A 260 -11.11 -16.89 3.64
N GLN A 261 -11.14 -15.58 3.36
CA GLN A 261 -12.38 -14.84 3.10
C GLN A 261 -13.15 -15.42 1.91
N GLN A 262 -12.44 -15.80 0.83
CA GLN A 262 -13.07 -16.48 -0.30
C GLN A 262 -13.59 -17.86 0.08
N THR A 263 -12.79 -18.65 0.79
CA THR A 263 -13.18 -19.99 1.25
C THR A 263 -14.40 -19.95 2.18
N ILE A 264 -14.48 -18.95 3.08
CA ILE A 264 -15.65 -18.73 3.95
C ILE A 264 -16.91 -18.47 3.10
N LYS A 265 -16.82 -17.64 2.06
CA LYS A 265 -17.96 -17.37 1.16
C LYS A 265 -18.41 -18.64 0.45
N ASP A 266 -17.47 -19.42 -0.06
CA ASP A 266 -17.76 -20.67 -0.77
C ASP A 266 -18.41 -21.69 0.17
N ARG A 267 -17.89 -21.84 1.39
CA ARG A 267 -18.45 -22.71 2.44
C ARG A 267 -19.84 -22.26 2.91
N GLN A 268 -20.10 -20.95 2.94
CA GLN A 268 -21.42 -20.42 3.27
C GLN A 268 -22.47 -20.78 2.21
N ALA A 269 -22.09 -20.73 0.93
CA ALA A 269 -22.96 -21.19 -0.16
C ALA A 269 -23.22 -22.70 -0.07
N GLU A 270 -22.20 -23.50 0.26
CA GLU A 270 -22.32 -24.94 0.46
C GLU A 270 -23.23 -25.29 1.65
N LEU A 271 -23.06 -24.62 2.80
CA LEU A 271 -23.93 -24.76 3.97
C LEU A 271 -25.39 -24.46 3.63
N THR A 272 -25.63 -23.42 2.83
CA THR A 272 -26.98 -23.05 2.38
C THR A 272 -27.61 -24.17 1.55
N ALA A 273 -26.88 -24.70 0.56
CA ALA A 273 -27.36 -25.79 -0.29
C ALA A 273 -27.61 -27.09 0.51
N GLN A 274 -26.71 -27.44 1.44
CA GLN A 274 -26.87 -28.61 2.31
C GLN A 274 -28.08 -28.45 3.25
N LYS A 275 -28.31 -27.24 3.77
CA LYS A 275 -29.46 -26.94 4.61
C LYS A 275 -30.77 -27.10 3.85
N GLU A 276 -30.84 -26.60 2.62
CA GLU A 276 -32.01 -26.79 1.74
C GLU A 276 -32.26 -28.28 1.44
N ALA A 277 -31.20 -29.04 1.17
CA ALA A 277 -31.30 -30.47 0.91
C ALA A 277 -31.74 -31.30 2.13
N LEU A 278 -31.35 -30.87 3.34
CA LEU A 278 -31.84 -31.42 4.61
C LEU A 278 -33.32 -31.11 4.82
N ASP A 279 -33.72 -29.86 4.57
CA ASP A 279 -35.10 -29.41 4.77
C ASP A 279 -36.10 -30.10 3.84
N ALA A 280 -35.67 -30.42 2.61
CA ALA A 280 -36.45 -31.13 1.60
C ALA A 280 -36.43 -32.67 1.74
N SER A 281 -35.63 -33.23 2.65
CA SER A 281 -35.48 -34.69 2.80
C SER A 281 -36.68 -35.31 3.51
N GLU A 282 -37.28 -36.37 2.94
CA GLU A 282 -38.35 -37.14 3.58
C GLU A 282 -38.12 -38.66 3.38
N PRO A 283 -38.32 -39.50 4.42
CA PRO A 283 -38.67 -39.10 5.77
C PRO A 283 -37.45 -38.54 6.52
N LYS A 284 -37.65 -37.61 7.45
CA LYS A 284 -36.58 -37.00 8.28
C LYS A 284 -36.06 -37.93 9.39
N GLN A 285 -35.78 -39.19 9.03
CA GLN A 285 -35.37 -40.25 9.94
C GLN A 285 -34.60 -41.34 9.18
N GLY A 286 -33.93 -42.22 9.93
CA GLY A 286 -33.16 -43.34 9.37
C GLY A 286 -31.73 -42.95 8.97
N SER A 287 -30.94 -43.95 8.59
CA SER A 287 -29.50 -43.82 8.36
C SER A 287 -29.14 -42.80 7.27
N ALA A 288 -29.93 -42.72 6.19
CA ALA A 288 -29.66 -41.78 5.09
C ALA A 288 -29.86 -40.31 5.48
N TYR A 289 -30.85 -40.01 6.35
CA TYR A 289 -31.02 -38.65 6.88
C TYR A 289 -29.92 -38.32 7.89
N LYS A 290 -29.54 -39.29 8.72
CA LYS A 290 -28.45 -39.18 9.71
C LYS A 290 -27.13 -38.78 9.04
N GLU A 291 -26.78 -39.46 7.95
CA GLU A 291 -25.57 -39.17 7.17
C GLU A 291 -25.54 -37.73 6.64
N LYS A 292 -26.68 -37.21 6.16
CA LYS A 292 -26.77 -35.81 5.72
C LYS A 292 -26.58 -34.81 6.86
N VAL A 293 -27.14 -35.10 8.04
CA VAL A 293 -26.98 -34.26 9.23
C VAL A 293 -25.53 -34.27 9.69
N ASP A 294 -24.88 -35.43 9.69
CA ASP A 294 -23.47 -35.56 10.06
C ASP A 294 -22.55 -34.78 9.08
N ILE A 295 -22.81 -34.85 7.77
CA ILE A 295 -22.10 -34.05 6.75
C ILE A 295 -22.28 -32.55 6.97
N TYR A 296 -23.52 -32.11 7.21
CA TYR A 296 -23.81 -30.70 7.44
C TYR A 296 -23.15 -30.19 8.73
N ASN A 297 -23.22 -30.95 9.83
CA ASN A 297 -22.61 -30.56 11.10
C ASN A 297 -21.07 -30.52 10.99
N ALA A 298 -20.45 -31.43 10.23
CA ALA A 298 -19.02 -31.37 9.94
C ALA A 298 -18.65 -30.10 9.18
N LEU A 299 -19.44 -29.73 8.16
CA LEU A 299 -19.25 -28.50 7.39
C LEU A 299 -19.41 -27.23 8.27
N VAL A 300 -20.36 -27.24 9.21
CA VAL A 300 -20.52 -26.16 10.20
C VAL A 300 -19.27 -26.04 11.08
N ALA A 301 -18.70 -27.14 11.54
CA ALA A 301 -17.49 -27.13 12.36
C ALA A 301 -16.26 -26.59 11.60
N GLU A 302 -16.07 -26.99 10.35
CA GLU A 302 -15.01 -26.46 9.48
C GLU A 302 -15.18 -24.96 9.24
N TYR A 303 -16.40 -24.54 8.90
CA TYR A 303 -16.73 -23.13 8.67
C TYR A 303 -16.44 -22.27 9.90
N ASN A 304 -16.87 -22.70 11.08
CA ASN A 304 -16.65 -21.99 12.34
C ASN A 304 -15.16 -21.91 12.70
N THR A 305 -14.41 -22.99 12.44
CA THR A 305 -12.95 -23.01 12.67
C THR A 305 -12.25 -22.00 11.78
N LEU A 306 -12.57 -22.00 10.48
CA LEU A 306 -11.98 -21.09 9.50
C LEU A 306 -12.30 -19.62 9.81
N ILE A 307 -13.51 -19.32 10.29
CA ILE A 307 -13.86 -17.98 10.78
C ILE A 307 -12.92 -17.56 11.92
N GLY A 308 -12.80 -18.38 12.97
CA GLY A 308 -11.97 -18.04 14.13
C GLY A 308 -10.49 -17.84 13.78
N GLU A 309 -9.93 -18.70 12.92
CA GLU A 309 -8.56 -18.54 12.42
C GLU A 309 -8.39 -17.25 11.62
N THR A 310 -9.37 -16.91 10.79
CA THR A 310 -9.34 -15.68 9.97
C THR A 310 -9.49 -14.42 10.82
N GLU A 311 -10.31 -14.45 11.87
CA GLU A 311 -10.43 -13.34 12.83
C GLU A 311 -9.09 -13.04 13.51
N LEU A 312 -8.33 -14.08 13.90
CA LEU A 312 -7.01 -13.92 14.49
C LEU A 312 -6.02 -13.30 13.49
N LEU A 313 -5.98 -13.81 12.25
CA LEU A 313 -5.12 -13.25 11.20
C LEU A 313 -5.46 -11.80 10.89
N VAL A 314 -6.75 -11.46 10.79
CA VAL A 314 -7.22 -10.09 10.58
C VAL A 314 -6.79 -9.20 11.75
N SER A 315 -6.92 -9.66 13.00
CA SER A 315 -6.49 -8.90 14.18
C SER A 315 -4.98 -8.64 14.16
N GLU A 316 -4.17 -9.65 13.86
CA GLU A 316 -2.72 -9.53 13.75
C GLU A 316 -2.32 -8.55 12.65
N TYR A 317 -2.90 -8.69 11.45
CA TYR A 317 -2.63 -7.80 10.33
C TYR A 317 -3.02 -6.34 10.61
N ASN A 318 -4.14 -6.10 11.28
CA ASN A 318 -4.53 -4.74 11.68
C ASN A 318 -3.52 -4.10 12.66
N VAL A 319 -2.90 -4.89 13.54
CA VAL A 319 -1.82 -4.41 14.43
C VAL A 319 -0.59 -4.04 13.63
N GLU A 320 -0.20 -4.85 12.64
CA GLU A 320 0.92 -4.55 11.75
C GLU A 320 0.68 -3.26 10.94
N VAL A 321 -0.51 -3.11 10.34
CA VAL A 321 -0.89 -1.90 9.60
C VAL A 321 -0.86 -0.68 10.52
N SER A 322 -1.40 -0.78 11.72
CA SER A 322 -1.38 0.31 12.70
C SER A 322 0.05 0.67 13.13
N GLY A 323 0.91 -0.33 13.33
CA GLY A 323 2.32 -0.13 13.70
C GLY A 323 3.10 0.56 12.59
N TYR A 324 2.89 0.13 11.34
CA TYR A 324 3.49 0.78 10.17
C TYR A 324 3.02 2.22 10.05
N ASN A 325 1.70 2.47 10.10
CA ASN A 325 1.11 3.80 9.97
C ASN A 325 1.64 4.76 11.05
N ALA A 326 1.71 4.32 12.31
CA ALA A 326 2.30 5.12 13.39
C ALA A 326 3.79 5.40 13.16
N CYS A 327 4.54 4.42 12.66
CA CYS A 327 5.97 4.58 12.38
C CYS A 327 6.23 5.56 11.24
N ILE A 328 5.43 5.53 10.17
CA ILE A 328 5.57 6.48 9.06
C ILE A 328 4.98 7.85 9.38
N GLU A 329 4.24 8.05 10.47
CA GLU A 329 3.73 9.36 10.89
C GLU A 329 4.70 10.13 11.80
N GLY A 330 5.54 9.42 12.56
CA GLY A 330 6.60 9.99 13.42
C GLY A 330 7.73 10.72 12.71
#